data_AF-M0AZH0-F1
#
_entry.id   AF-M0AZH0-F1
#
_cell.length_a   1.000
_cell.length_b   1.000
_cell.length_c   1.000
_cell.angle_alpha   90.00
_cell.angle_beta   90.00
_cell.angle_gamma   90.00
#
_symmetry.space_group_name_H-M   'P 1'
#
loop_
_entity.id
_entity.type
_entity.pdbx_description
1 polymer ?
#
loop_
_entity_poly.entity_id
_entity_poly.type
_entity_poly.pdbx_seq_one_letter_code
_entity_poly.pdbx_strand_id
1 'polypeptide(L)'
;MDEHTNDPSVDPPPNAPTGWIEREDGGRWEHATLRRATVHGVRLFNDGAFHESHDCFETEWYNYGRGTVESSFCHGMVQVAAGVYKRIEFANDDGLRSLFRTALQYVQGVPRDFYGVDLLDVRTVLTNAIDTPERVDEWQIRLDNDYPTADSADYEFAATRAD
;
A
#
# COMPACT_ATOMS: atom_id res chain seq x y z
N MET A 1 -10.50 -10.97 19.73
CA MET A 1 -9.84 -9.66 19.56
C MET A 1 -8.33 -9.85 19.70
N ASP A 2 -7.72 -10.54 18.74
CA ASP A 2 -6.36 -11.10 18.89
C ASP A 2 -5.67 -11.35 17.52
N GLU A 3 -6.47 -11.64 16.48
CA GLU A 3 -5.99 -12.09 15.16
C GLU A 3 -5.32 -10.99 14.31
N HIS A 4 -5.66 -9.71 14.55
CA HIS A 4 -5.07 -8.58 13.81
C HIS A 4 -3.62 -8.25 14.20
N THR A 5 -3.16 -8.68 15.37
CA THR A 5 -1.92 -8.18 15.99
C THR A 5 -0.78 -9.19 15.99
N ASN A 6 -1.06 -10.49 15.94
CA ASN A 6 -0.04 -11.53 15.95
C ASN A 6 -0.35 -12.56 14.86
N ASP A 7 0.29 -12.41 13.71
CA ASP A 7 0.31 -13.43 12.65
C ASP A 7 1.76 -13.86 12.40
N PRO A 8 2.16 -15.08 12.81
CA PRO A 8 3.52 -15.56 12.63
C PRO A 8 3.88 -15.86 11.16
N SER A 9 2.91 -15.82 10.24
CA SER A 9 3.17 -15.99 8.81
C SER A 9 3.68 -14.71 8.13
N VAL A 10 3.67 -13.58 8.84
CA VAL A 10 4.16 -12.30 8.33
C VAL A 10 5.61 -12.09 8.77
N ASP A 11 6.52 -12.13 7.79
CA ASP A 11 7.94 -12.01 8.05
C ASP A 11 8.33 -10.69 8.74
N PRO A 12 9.39 -10.71 9.58
CA PRO A 12 9.97 -9.50 10.12
C PRO A 12 10.56 -8.63 8.99
N PRO A 13 10.53 -7.30 9.13
CA PRO A 13 11.17 -6.40 8.18
C PRO A 13 12.70 -6.52 8.24
N PRO A 14 13.42 -6.20 7.14
CA PRO A 14 14.89 -6.21 7.14
C PRO A 14 15.51 -5.08 8.00
N ASN A 15 14.72 -4.08 8.37
CA ASN A 15 15.07 -2.99 9.30
C ASN A 15 13.91 -2.79 10.30
N ALA A 16 13.91 -1.74 11.14
CA ALA A 16 12.79 -1.40 12.02
C ALA A 16 11.98 -0.19 11.50
N PRO A 17 11.17 -0.33 10.43
CA PRO A 17 10.33 0.74 9.91
C PRO A 17 9.21 1.10 10.90
N THR A 18 8.60 2.26 10.70
CA THR A 18 7.42 2.63 11.50
C THR A 18 6.31 1.59 11.36
N GLY A 19 5.76 1.13 12.49
CA GLY A 19 4.80 0.03 12.58
C GLY A 19 5.44 -1.29 13.07
N TRP A 20 6.77 -1.40 13.09
CA TRP A 20 7.49 -2.48 13.75
C TRP A 20 7.75 -2.14 15.23
N ILE A 21 7.44 -3.08 16.12
CA ILE A 21 7.68 -2.99 17.55
C ILE A 21 8.85 -3.92 17.87
N GLU A 22 10.03 -3.34 18.09
CA GLU A 22 11.21 -4.09 18.54
C GLU A 22 10.99 -4.69 19.94
N ARG A 23 11.42 -5.94 20.13
CA ARG A 23 11.35 -6.67 21.40
C ARG A 23 12.58 -7.56 21.55
N GLU A 24 12.90 -7.93 22.79
CA GLU A 24 14.02 -8.83 23.09
C GLU A 24 13.86 -10.22 22.46
N ASP A 25 12.63 -10.66 22.18
CA ASP A 25 12.27 -11.98 21.65
C ASP A 25 12.07 -12.02 20.12
N GLY A 26 12.39 -10.94 19.40
CA GLY A 26 12.37 -10.92 17.93
C GLY A 26 11.38 -9.93 17.30
N GLY A 27 10.66 -9.14 18.11
CA GLY A 27 9.78 -8.06 17.64
C GLY A 27 8.48 -8.52 16.97
N ARG A 28 7.61 -7.57 16.64
CA ARG A 28 6.38 -7.83 15.87
C ARG A 28 5.85 -6.58 15.18
N TRP A 29 5.02 -6.76 14.16
CA TRP A 29 4.21 -5.69 13.61
C TRP A 29 3.13 -5.25 14.61
N GLU A 30 2.82 -3.96 14.67
CA GLU A 30 1.73 -3.42 15.48
C GLU A 30 0.37 -3.98 15.01
N HIS A 31 0.19 -4.08 13.69
CA HIS A 31 -0.92 -4.74 13.03
C HIS A 31 -0.40 -5.67 11.93
N ALA A 32 -0.35 -6.97 12.21
CA ALA A 32 0.17 -7.95 11.27
C ALA A 32 -0.70 -8.06 9.99
N THR A 33 -2.02 -7.86 10.10
CA THR A 33 -2.90 -7.82 8.92
C THR A 33 -2.62 -6.62 8.02
N LEU A 34 -2.25 -5.47 8.58
CA LEU A 34 -1.85 -4.30 7.82
C LEU A 34 -0.58 -4.55 7.02
N ARG A 35 0.41 -5.16 7.68
CA ARG A 35 1.63 -5.56 6.99
C ARG A 35 1.32 -6.55 5.86
N ARG A 36 0.53 -7.58 6.13
CA ARG A 36 0.16 -8.58 5.13
C ARG A 36 -0.53 -7.95 3.92
N ALA A 37 -1.53 -7.10 4.15
CA ALA A 37 -2.20 -6.34 3.09
C ALA A 37 -1.23 -5.44 2.32
N THR A 38 -0.27 -4.82 3.01
CA THR A 38 0.77 -3.99 2.39
C THR A 38 1.68 -4.79 1.48
N VAL A 39 2.14 -5.97 1.92
CA VAL A 39 3.01 -6.85 1.11
C VAL A 39 2.29 -7.29 -0.15
N HIS A 40 1.08 -7.87 -0.02
CA HIS A 40 0.31 -8.32 -1.18
C HIS A 40 -0.06 -7.15 -2.10
N GLY A 41 -0.56 -6.05 -1.54
CA GLY A 41 -0.99 -4.87 -2.30
C GLY A 41 0.15 -4.22 -3.08
N VAL A 42 1.35 -4.09 -2.50
CA VAL A 42 2.52 -3.55 -3.22
C VAL A 42 3.02 -4.51 -4.30
N ARG A 43 3.09 -5.80 -4.00
CA ARG A 43 3.53 -6.82 -4.98
C ARG A 43 2.62 -6.86 -6.19
N LEU A 44 1.31 -6.84 -5.98
CA LEU A 44 0.30 -6.78 -7.04
C LEU A 44 0.39 -5.47 -7.84
N PHE A 45 0.56 -4.34 -7.16
CA PHE A 45 0.79 -3.06 -7.84
C PHE A 45 2.01 -3.11 -8.75
N ASN A 46 3.12 -3.64 -8.26
CA ASN A 46 4.39 -3.73 -8.98
C ASN A 46 4.36 -4.73 -10.15
N ASP A 47 3.38 -5.62 -10.17
CA ASP A 47 3.10 -6.57 -11.26
C ASP A 47 1.99 -6.07 -12.21
N GLY A 48 1.46 -4.86 -12.00
CA GLY A 48 0.42 -4.25 -12.83
C GLY A 48 -1.02 -4.67 -12.49
N ALA A 49 -1.22 -5.51 -11.47
CA ALA A 49 -2.53 -5.95 -10.97
C ALA A 49 -3.14 -4.88 -10.04
N PHE A 50 -3.45 -3.71 -10.61
CA PHE A 50 -3.85 -2.53 -9.83
C PHE A 50 -5.22 -2.66 -9.15
N HIS A 51 -6.14 -3.45 -9.72
CA HIS A 51 -7.45 -3.68 -9.12
C HIS A 51 -7.35 -4.57 -7.87
N GLU A 52 -6.59 -5.66 -7.97
CA GLU A 52 -6.30 -6.58 -6.88
C GLU A 52 -5.48 -5.88 -5.77
N SER A 53 -4.54 -5.01 -6.17
CA SER A 53 -3.82 -4.14 -5.25
C SER A 53 -4.77 -3.23 -4.47
N HIS A 54 -5.71 -2.57 -5.16
CA HIS A 54 -6.73 -1.72 -4.54
C HIS A 54 -7.52 -2.50 -3.48
N ASP A 55 -8.01 -3.70 -3.82
CA ASP A 55 -8.87 -4.49 -2.94
C ASP A 55 -8.13 -4.97 -1.67
N CYS A 56 -6.83 -5.25 -1.77
CA CYS A 56 -5.99 -5.56 -0.61
C CYS A 56 -5.99 -4.41 0.42
N PHE A 57 -5.78 -3.18 -0.05
CA PHE A 57 -5.77 -2.01 0.83
C PHE A 57 -7.18 -1.61 1.29
N GLU A 58 -8.19 -1.75 0.44
CA GLU A 58 -9.58 -1.40 0.76
C GLU A 58 -10.15 -2.32 1.84
N THR A 59 -9.91 -3.63 1.71
CA THR A 59 -10.35 -4.60 2.73
C THR A 59 -9.75 -4.27 4.09
N GLU A 60 -8.44 -4.00 4.12
CA GLU A 60 -7.73 -3.71 5.35
C GLU A 60 -8.11 -2.35 5.93
N TRP A 61 -8.49 -1.37 5.09
CA TRP A 61 -8.95 -0.06 5.52
C TRP A 61 -10.16 -0.12 6.46
N TYR A 62 -11.11 -1.02 6.20
CA TYR A 62 -12.33 -1.17 7.02
C TYR A 62 -12.07 -1.66 8.45
N ASN A 63 -10.87 -2.18 8.74
CA ASN A 63 -10.47 -2.60 10.10
C ASN A 63 -10.11 -1.41 11.01
N TYR A 64 -9.93 -0.21 10.46
CA TYR A 64 -9.48 0.96 11.22
C TYR A 64 -10.56 2.02 11.36
N GLY A 65 -10.63 2.62 12.55
CA GLY A 65 -11.49 3.76 12.82
C GLY A 65 -11.11 4.99 11.97
N ARG A 66 -12.05 5.93 11.83
CA ARG A 66 -11.78 7.18 11.10
C ARG A 66 -10.71 8.00 11.81
N GLY A 67 -9.77 8.56 11.05
CA GLY A 67 -8.78 9.51 11.52
C GLY A 67 -7.53 8.90 12.15
N THR A 68 -7.35 7.57 12.11
CA THR A 68 -6.08 6.94 12.49
C THR A 68 -5.05 7.03 11.36
N VAL A 69 -3.77 6.80 11.70
CA VAL A 69 -2.67 6.79 10.73
C VAL A 69 -2.82 5.60 9.77
N GLU A 70 -3.22 4.45 10.28
CA GLU A 70 -3.49 3.22 9.52
C GLU A 70 -4.61 3.43 8.51
N SER A 71 -5.74 4.01 8.97
CA SER A 71 -6.87 4.32 8.08
C SER A 71 -6.48 5.30 6.97
N SER A 72 -5.68 6.31 7.32
CA SER A 72 -5.17 7.28 6.34
C SER A 72 -4.19 6.64 5.35
N PHE A 73 -3.30 5.76 5.83
CA PHE A 73 -2.40 5.01 4.97
C PHE A 73 -3.15 4.10 3.99
N CYS A 74 -4.04 3.23 4.47
CA CYS A 74 -4.80 2.31 3.61
C CYS A 74 -5.60 3.09 2.57
N HIS A 75 -6.33 4.13 2.98
CA HIS A 75 -7.12 4.92 2.04
C HIS A 75 -6.23 5.66 1.02
N GLY A 76 -5.07 6.16 1.44
CA GLY A 76 -4.07 6.69 0.52
C GLY A 76 -3.65 5.68 -0.54
N MET A 77 -3.29 4.46 -0.13
CA MET A 77 -2.84 3.41 -1.05
C MET A 77 -3.95 2.88 -1.97
N VAL A 78 -5.21 2.80 -1.49
CA VAL A 78 -6.40 2.55 -2.32
C VAL A 78 -6.47 3.55 -3.47
N GLN A 79 -6.31 4.84 -3.17
CA GLN A 79 -6.37 5.91 -4.17
C GLN A 79 -5.17 5.88 -5.13
N VAL A 80 -3.99 5.46 -4.66
CA VAL A 80 -2.80 5.25 -5.50
C VAL A 80 -3.07 4.16 -6.54
N ALA A 81 -3.49 2.97 -6.09
CA ALA A 81 -3.77 1.84 -6.97
C ALA A 81 -4.88 2.18 -7.97
N ALA A 82 -6.00 2.76 -7.51
CA ALA A 82 -7.07 3.20 -8.39
C ALA A 82 -6.63 4.28 -9.39
N GLY A 83 -5.76 5.22 -8.96
CA GLY A 83 -5.26 6.29 -9.82
C GLY A 83 -4.45 5.75 -10.99
N VAL A 84 -3.51 4.84 -10.73
CA VAL A 84 -2.73 4.20 -11.79
C VAL A 84 -3.59 3.30 -12.67
N TYR A 85 -4.50 2.52 -12.08
CA TYR A 85 -5.48 1.72 -12.83
C TYR A 85 -6.28 2.56 -13.83
N LYS A 86 -6.77 3.75 -13.42
CA LYS A 86 -7.50 4.67 -14.31
C LYS A 86 -6.67 5.09 -15.52
N ARG A 87 -5.38 5.34 -15.34
CA ARG A 87 -4.50 5.73 -16.44
C ARG A 87 -4.20 4.55 -17.36
N ILE A 88 -3.76 3.42 -16.81
CA ILE A 88 -3.26 2.29 -17.60
C ILE A 88 -4.40 1.62 -18.39
N GLU A 89 -5.53 1.32 -17.74
CA GLU A 89 -6.63 0.60 -18.40
C GLU A 89 -7.56 1.49 -19.21
N PHE A 90 -7.70 2.76 -18.83
CA PHE A 90 -8.73 3.64 -19.41
C PHE A 90 -8.18 4.91 -20.06
N ALA A 91 -6.85 5.08 -20.12
CA ALA A 91 -6.19 6.30 -20.58
C ALA A 91 -6.75 7.57 -19.91
N ASN A 92 -7.18 7.46 -18.65
CA ASN A 92 -7.91 8.50 -17.95
C ASN A 92 -7.02 9.27 -16.98
N ASP A 93 -6.28 10.24 -17.53
CA ASP A 93 -5.39 11.11 -16.77
C ASP A 93 -6.14 12.03 -15.79
N ASP A 94 -7.35 12.49 -16.13
CA ASP A 94 -8.14 13.32 -15.22
C ASP A 94 -8.55 12.54 -13.97
N GLY A 95 -8.90 11.25 -14.16
CA GLY A 95 -9.16 10.29 -13.09
C GLY A 95 -7.95 10.10 -12.20
N LEU A 96 -6.78 9.82 -12.78
CA LEU A 96 -5.52 9.73 -12.05
C LEU A 96 -5.24 10.99 -11.22
N ARG A 97 -5.32 12.17 -11.85
CA ARG A 97 -5.03 13.45 -11.19
C ARG A 97 -5.97 13.71 -10.01
N SER A 98 -7.26 13.37 -10.15
CA SER A 98 -8.24 13.52 -9.07
C SER A 98 -7.92 12.61 -7.87
N LEU A 99 -7.66 11.33 -8.14
CA LEU A 99 -7.36 10.33 -7.11
C LEU A 99 -6.03 10.65 -6.42
N PHE A 100 -5.00 11.05 -7.17
CA PHE A 100 -3.68 11.40 -6.61
C PHE A 100 -3.71 12.64 -5.70
N ARG A 101 -4.49 13.68 -6.05
CA ARG A 101 -4.68 14.84 -5.15
C ARG A 101 -5.31 14.44 -3.83
N THR A 102 -6.22 13.46 -3.85
CA THR A 102 -6.88 12.95 -2.65
C THR A 102 -5.97 12.02 -1.87
N ALA A 103 -5.25 11.12 -2.55
CA ALA A 103 -4.24 10.24 -1.98
C ALA A 103 -3.19 11.03 -1.18
N LEU A 104 -2.67 12.13 -1.74
CA LEU A 104 -1.71 13.01 -1.06
C LEU A 104 -2.25 13.57 0.26
N GLN A 105 -3.53 13.93 0.32
CA GLN A 105 -4.14 14.44 1.55
C GLN A 105 -4.18 13.38 2.66
N TYR A 106 -4.35 12.11 2.29
CA TYR A 106 -4.34 10.99 3.22
C TYR A 106 -2.92 10.61 3.66
N VAL A 107 -1.97 10.51 2.72
CA VAL A 107 -0.63 10.02 3.06
C VAL A 107 0.29 11.10 3.64
N GLN A 108 0.02 12.40 3.49
CA GLN A 108 0.94 13.47 3.92
C GLN A 108 1.41 13.39 5.38
N GLY A 109 0.53 12.99 6.30
CA GLY A 109 0.81 12.92 7.74
C GLY A 109 1.33 11.56 8.21
N VAL A 110 1.39 10.58 7.32
CA VAL A 110 1.86 9.23 7.63
C VAL A 110 3.41 9.25 7.75
N PRO A 111 4.03 8.42 8.60
CA PRO A 111 5.49 8.25 8.61
C PRO A 111 6.04 7.88 7.22
N ARG A 112 7.26 8.29 6.89
CA ARG A 112 7.82 8.13 5.54
C ARG A 112 8.20 6.69 5.16
N ASP A 113 8.33 5.82 6.14
CA ASP A 113 8.77 4.43 6.03
C ASP A 113 7.69 3.45 6.56
N PHE A 114 6.44 3.89 6.59
CA PHE A 114 5.34 3.18 7.25
C PHE A 114 5.13 1.79 6.67
N TYR A 115 5.14 0.78 7.55
CA TYR A 115 5.00 -0.64 7.19
C TYR A 115 5.97 -1.15 6.12
N GLY A 116 7.12 -0.48 5.99
CA GLY A 116 8.18 -0.81 5.03
C GLY A 116 8.05 -0.13 3.67
N VAL A 117 6.97 0.62 3.41
CA VAL A 117 6.77 1.36 2.16
C VAL A 117 7.57 2.67 2.19
N ASP A 118 8.26 2.97 1.09
CA ASP A 118 8.87 4.29 0.89
C ASP A 118 7.80 5.33 0.52
N LEU A 119 7.10 5.86 1.52
CA LEU A 119 6.05 6.85 1.33
C LEU A 119 6.60 8.23 0.91
N LEU A 120 7.89 8.49 1.07
CA LEU A 120 8.50 9.69 0.52
C LEU A 120 8.56 9.60 -1.02
N ASP A 121 8.98 8.46 -1.56
CA ASP A 121 8.96 8.19 -3.00
C ASP A 121 7.52 8.25 -3.54
N VAL A 122 6.57 7.56 -2.89
CA VAL A 122 5.15 7.58 -3.26
C VAL A 122 4.63 9.02 -3.37
N ARG A 123 4.83 9.86 -2.33
CA ARG A 123 4.39 11.26 -2.37
C ARG A 123 5.04 12.06 -3.50
N THR A 124 6.31 11.78 -3.78
CA THR A 124 7.06 12.45 -4.85
C THR A 124 6.51 12.08 -6.22
N VAL A 125 6.27 10.80 -6.47
CA VAL A 125 5.69 10.32 -7.73
C VAL A 125 4.28 10.85 -7.90
N LEU A 126 3.43 10.78 -6.88
CA LEU A 126 2.06 11.30 -6.93
C LEU A 126 2.05 12.78 -7.29
N THR A 127 2.89 13.57 -6.62
CA THR A 127 3.01 15.02 -6.87
C THR A 127 3.42 15.29 -8.32
N ASN A 128 4.42 14.58 -8.82
CA ASN A 128 4.92 14.79 -10.18
C ASN A 128 3.94 14.27 -11.25
N ALA A 129 3.25 13.16 -10.98
CA ALA A 129 2.28 12.55 -11.88
C ALA A 129 0.98 13.35 -12.00
N ILE A 130 0.67 14.19 -11.01
CA ILE A 130 -0.43 15.16 -11.14
C ILE A 130 -0.18 16.13 -12.29
N ASP A 131 1.07 16.43 -12.65
CA ASP A 131 1.42 17.29 -13.79
C ASP A 131 1.82 16.48 -15.02
N THR A 132 2.53 15.37 -14.81
CA THR A 132 3.16 14.51 -15.83
C THR A 132 2.73 13.04 -15.62
N PRO A 133 1.50 12.66 -16.00
CA PRO A 133 0.92 11.35 -15.67
C PRO A 133 1.73 10.14 -16.14
N GLU A 134 2.50 10.25 -17.22
CA GLU A 134 3.38 9.19 -17.76
C GLU A 134 4.47 8.72 -16.79
N ARG A 135 4.70 9.46 -15.70
CA ARG A 135 5.62 9.04 -14.64
C ARG A 135 5.20 7.76 -13.91
N VAL A 136 3.93 7.33 -14.02
CA VAL A 136 3.48 6.09 -13.39
C VAL A 136 3.51 4.88 -14.31
N ASP A 137 3.83 5.04 -15.60
CA ASP A 137 3.69 3.96 -16.61
C ASP A 137 4.61 2.76 -16.33
N GLU A 138 5.78 3.01 -15.76
CA GLU A 138 6.77 1.99 -15.37
C GLU A 138 7.11 2.09 -13.87
N TRP A 139 6.28 2.78 -13.08
CA TRP A 139 6.58 3.01 -11.67
C TRP A 139 6.25 1.78 -10.83
N GLN A 140 7.21 1.39 -10.00
CA GLN A 140 7.04 0.39 -8.96
C GLN A 140 7.21 1.04 -7.58
N ILE A 141 6.37 0.63 -6.63
CA ILE A 141 6.45 1.05 -5.23
C ILE A 141 7.57 0.27 -4.55
N ARG A 142 8.48 0.99 -3.91
CA ARG A 142 9.53 0.39 -3.08
C ARG A 142 8.95 -0.12 -1.76
N LEU A 143 9.26 -1.37 -1.43
CA LEU A 143 8.93 -2.02 -0.17
C LEU A 143 10.20 -2.68 0.39
N ASP A 144 10.52 -2.38 1.65
CA ASP A 144 11.66 -2.95 2.37
C ASP A 144 13.02 -2.76 1.67
N ASN A 145 13.16 -1.65 0.95
CA ASN A 145 14.29 -1.28 0.10
C ASN A 145 14.40 -2.03 -1.24
N ASP A 146 13.41 -2.84 -1.62
CA ASP A 146 13.36 -3.54 -2.90
C ASP A 146 12.06 -3.22 -3.68
N TYR A 147 11.89 -3.83 -4.85
CA TYR A 147 10.70 -3.73 -5.71
C TYR A 147 10.09 -5.12 -5.91
N PRO A 148 9.51 -5.73 -4.86
CA PRO A 148 8.96 -7.07 -4.96
C PRO A 148 7.75 -7.08 -5.89
N THR A 149 7.61 -8.12 -6.70
CA THR A 149 6.47 -8.37 -7.60
C THR A 149 5.62 -9.54 -7.09
N ALA A 150 4.41 -9.66 -7.60
CA ALA A 150 3.47 -10.70 -7.19
C ALA A 150 3.91 -12.11 -7.57
N ASP A 151 3.54 -13.06 -6.70
CA ASP A 151 3.49 -14.49 -6.97
C ASP A 151 2.03 -15.01 -6.87
N SER A 152 1.81 -16.32 -7.05
CA SER A 152 0.47 -16.90 -7.02
C SER A 152 -0.27 -16.70 -5.69
N ALA A 153 0.43 -16.64 -4.57
CA ALA A 153 -0.18 -16.46 -3.26
C ALA A 153 -0.75 -15.04 -3.11
N ASP A 154 -0.14 -14.04 -3.75
CA ASP A 154 -0.66 -12.67 -3.76
C ASP A 154 -2.01 -12.58 -4.49
N TYR A 155 -2.12 -13.21 -5.66
CA TYR A 155 -3.39 -13.28 -6.41
C TYR A 155 -4.46 -14.08 -5.68
N GLU A 156 -4.11 -15.21 -5.05
CA GLU A 156 -5.03 -15.99 -4.21
C GLU A 156 -5.54 -15.16 -3.02
N PHE A 157 -4.64 -14.40 -2.37
CA PHE A 157 -5.01 -13.52 -1.27
C PHE A 157 -6.01 -12.44 -1.69
N ALA A 158 -5.79 -11.80 -2.85
CA ALA A 158 -6.71 -10.79 -3.38
C ALA A 158 -8.07 -11.41 -3.77
N ALA A 159 -8.09 -12.58 -4.38
CA ALA A 159 -9.32 -13.24 -4.83
C ALA A 159 -10.30 -13.56 -3.68
N THR A 160 -9.79 -13.81 -2.47
CA THR A 160 -10.65 -14.03 -1.27
C THR A 160 -11.37 -12.77 -0.76
N ARG A 161 -11.11 -11.61 -1.36
CA ARG A 161 -11.58 -10.29 -0.90
C ARG A 161 -12.45 -9.57 -1.93
N ALA A 162 -12.66 -10.15 -3.10
CA ALA A 162 -13.39 -9.54 -4.22
C ALA A 162 -14.93 -9.73 -4.16
N ASP A 163 -15.52 -9.94 -2.98
CA ASP A 163 -16.95 -10.19 -2.76
C ASP A 163 -17.70 -9.02 -2.11
#